data_AF-A0A316DJ59-F1
#
_entry.id   AF-A0A316DJ59-F1
#
_cell.length_a   1.000
_cell.length_b   1.000
_cell.length_c   1.000
_cell.angle_alpha   90.00
_cell.angle_beta   90.00
_cell.angle_gamma   90.00
#
_symmetry.space_group_name_H-M   'P 1'
#
loop_
_entity.id
_entity.type
_entity.pdbx_description
1 polymer ?
#
loop_
_entity_poly.entity_id
_entity_poly.type
_entity_poly.pdbx_seq_one_letter_code
_entity_poly.pdbx_strand_id
1 'polypeptide(L)'
;HLKSSEKIKKLIVFVSIAVGICTNIGKHHHKKVKKIRIKKHGYKSNSFFRKGLDILREGFRNINQGFIKIWDEFLNKFTRWIQIQLFHYQYVTKIIG
;
A
#
# COMPACT_ATOMS: atom_id res chain seq x y z
N HIS A 1 -21.79 7.99 16.77
CA HIS A 1 -20.99 6.81 16.33
C HIS A 1 -19.57 7.29 16.08
N LEU A 2 -18.54 6.50 16.41
CA LEU A 2 -17.10 6.86 16.60
C LEU A 2 -16.76 7.50 17.96
N LYS A 3 -16.96 6.73 19.05
CA LYS A 3 -16.70 7.17 20.44
C LYS A 3 -15.25 6.96 20.93
N SER A 4 -14.34 6.43 20.09
CA SER A 4 -12.96 6.12 20.51
C SER A 4 -11.95 6.68 19.51
N SER A 5 -11.24 7.72 19.93
CA SER A 5 -10.16 8.36 19.18
C SER A 5 -9.04 7.38 18.81
N GLU A 6 -8.75 6.43 19.70
CA GLU A 6 -7.73 5.40 19.50
C GLU A 6 -8.05 4.46 18.32
N LYS A 7 -9.31 4.03 18.21
CA LYS A 7 -9.75 3.19 17.07
C LYS A 7 -9.66 3.95 15.75
N ILE A 8 -9.97 5.24 15.74
CA ILE A 8 -9.89 6.10 14.56
C ILE A 8 -8.44 6.29 14.13
N LYS A 9 -7.53 6.58 15.07
CA LYS A 9 -6.10 6.70 14.80
C LYS A 9 -5.55 5.45 14.10
N LYS A 10 -5.84 4.27 14.67
CA LYS A 10 -5.42 2.98 14.07
C LYS A 10 -5.98 2.80 12.67
N LEU A 11 -7.27 3.09 12.48
CA LEU A 11 -7.90 2.98 11.16
C LEU A 11 -7.24 3.91 10.12
N ILE A 12 -6.98 5.17 10.48
CA ILE A 12 -6.34 6.13 9.58
C ILE A 12 -4.95 5.65 9.17
N VAL A 13 -4.19 5.07 10.10
CA VAL A 13 -2.87 4.48 9.80
C VAL A 13 -3.01 3.36 8.76
N PHE A 14 -3.89 2.39 8.98
CA PHE A 14 -4.09 1.29 8.03
C PHE A 14 -4.58 1.76 6.67
N VAL A 15 -5.51 2.71 6.64
CA VAL A 15 -6.02 3.30 5.38
C VAL A 15 -4.91 4.02 4.64
N SER A 16 -4.05 4.77 5.34
CA SER A 16 -2.92 5.49 4.74
C SER A 16 -1.92 4.51 4.11
N ILE A 17 -1.61 3.41 4.80
CA ILE A 17 -0.75 2.34 4.28
C ILE A 17 -1.39 1.72 3.02
N ALA A 18 -2.68 1.37 3.08
CA ALA A 18 -3.39 0.78 1.94
C ALA A 18 -3.41 1.72 0.72
N VAL A 19 -3.63 3.03 0.92
CA VAL A 19 -3.58 4.05 -0.13
C VAL A 19 -2.17 4.12 -0.74
N GLY A 20 -1.13 4.08 0.09
CA GLY A 20 0.27 4.06 -0.36
C GLY A 20 0.58 2.85 -1.25
N ILE A 21 0.20 1.65 -0.80
CA ILE A 21 0.39 0.39 -1.55
C ILE A 21 -0.33 0.46 -2.90
N CYS A 22 -1.62 0.78 -2.90
CA CYS A 22 -2.42 0.86 -4.13
C CYS A 22 -1.84 1.89 -5.11
N THR A 23 -1.44 3.05 -4.61
CA THR A 23 -0.86 4.10 -5.46
C THR A 23 0.46 3.66 -6.09
N ASN A 24 1.34 3.02 -5.32
CA ASN A 24 2.63 2.54 -5.83
C ASN A 24 2.47 1.41 -6.84
N ILE A 25 1.56 0.46 -6.62
CA ILE A 25 1.25 -0.59 -7.59
C ILE A 25 0.73 0.03 -8.89
N GLY A 26 -0.20 0.99 -8.80
CA GLY A 26 -0.72 1.67 -9.99
C GLY A 26 0.35 2.46 -10.76
N LYS A 27 1.27 3.14 -10.05
CA LYS A 27 2.44 3.81 -10.65
C LYS A 27 3.37 2.81 -11.34
N HIS A 28 3.69 1.71 -10.65
CA HIS A 28 4.55 0.66 -11.19
C HIS A 28 3.94 0.06 -12.47
N HIS A 29 2.67 -0.32 -12.43
CA HIS A 29 1.96 -0.84 -13.59
C HIS A 29 1.96 0.16 -14.74
N HIS A 30 1.68 1.44 -14.47
CA HIS A 30 1.71 2.48 -15.50
C HIS A 30 3.09 2.62 -16.14
N LYS A 31 4.17 2.50 -15.37
CA LYS A 31 5.54 2.67 -15.85
C LYS A 31 6.08 1.44 -16.57
N LYS A 32 5.81 0.23 -16.06
CA LYS A 32 6.50 -1.00 -16.47
C LYS A 32 5.62 -2.03 -17.20
N VAL A 33 4.31 -2.01 -17.00
CA VAL A 33 3.41 -3.06 -17.54
C VAL A 33 2.57 -2.49 -18.67
N LYS A 34 1.71 -1.53 -18.37
CA LYS A 34 0.85 -0.87 -19.35
C LYS A 34 0.44 0.51 -18.86
N LYS A 35 0.72 1.51 -19.70
CA LYS A 35 0.33 2.90 -19.45
C LYS A 35 -1.19 3.00 -19.32
N ILE A 36 -1.62 3.82 -18.37
CA ILE A 36 -3.02 4.20 -18.18
C ILE A 36 -3.38 5.15 -19.32
N ARG A 37 -4.46 4.83 -20.03
CA ARG A 37 -4.94 5.60 -21.17
C ARG A 37 -5.20 7.05 -20.75
N ILE A 38 -4.75 7.99 -21.58
CA ILE A 38 -5.12 9.40 -21.47
C ILE A 38 -6.40 9.61 -22.30
N LYS A 39 -7.40 10.25 -21.70
CA LYS A 39 -8.67 10.59 -22.38
C LYS A 39 -8.48 11.82 -23.26
N LYS A 40 -9.45 12.11 -24.15
CA LYS A 40 -9.40 13.24 -25.10
C LYS A 40 -9.16 14.60 -24.41
N HIS A 41 -9.63 14.76 -23.18
CA HIS A 41 -9.45 15.95 -22.35
C HIS A 41 -8.14 15.95 -21.53
N GLY A 42 -7.11 15.20 -21.92
CA GLY A 42 -5.77 15.22 -21.29
C GLY A 42 -5.62 14.51 -19.93
N TYR A 43 -6.71 14.22 -19.23
CA TYR A 43 -6.65 13.48 -17.96
C TYR A 43 -6.56 11.96 -18.15
N LYS A 44 -5.90 11.28 -17.20
CA LYS A 44 -5.82 9.81 -17.14
C LYS A 44 -7.21 9.20 -16.96
N SER A 45 -7.45 8.04 -17.57
CA SER A 45 -8.73 7.34 -17.46
C SER A 45 -9.00 6.83 -16.04
N ASN A 46 -7.96 6.43 -15.32
CA ASN A 46 -7.98 6.04 -13.91
C ASN A 46 -6.84 6.74 -13.15
N SER A 47 -7.05 7.01 -11.87
CA SER A 47 -5.96 7.38 -10.96
C SER A 47 -5.02 6.19 -10.74
N PHE A 48 -3.78 6.45 -10.31
CA PHE A 48 -2.85 5.37 -9.94
C PHE A 48 -3.43 4.52 -8.82
N PHE A 49 -4.00 5.15 -7.79
CA PHE A 49 -4.70 4.45 -6.71
C PHE A 49 -5.76 3.49 -7.25
N ARG A 50 -6.65 3.97 -8.13
CA ARG A 50 -7.74 3.14 -8.64
C ARG A 50 -7.20 1.96 -9.45
N LYS A 51 -6.21 2.19 -10.31
CA LYS A 51 -5.59 1.12 -11.09
C LYS A 51 -4.90 0.08 -10.18
N GLY A 52 -4.20 0.51 -9.14
CA GLY A 52 -3.59 -0.41 -8.19
C GLY A 52 -4.62 -1.21 -7.39
N LEU A 53 -5.70 -0.57 -6.94
CA LEU A 53 -6.79 -1.25 -6.25
C LEU A 53 -7.45 -2.31 -7.14
N ASP A 54 -7.70 -2.00 -8.41
CA ASP A 54 -8.29 -2.95 -9.36
C ASP A 54 -7.37 -4.17 -9.57
N ILE A 55 -6.05 -3.95 -9.70
CA ILE A 55 -5.05 -5.04 -9.80
C ILE A 55 -5.07 -5.91 -8.54
N LEU A 56 -5.07 -5.29 -7.36
CA LEU A 56 -5.10 -6.04 -6.11
C LEU A 56 -6.40 -6.85 -5.97
N ARG A 57 -7.55 -6.26 -6.30
CA ARG A 57 -8.84 -6.96 -6.30
C ARG A 57 -8.85 -8.15 -7.23
N GLU A 58 -8.30 -8.01 -8.43
CA GLU A 58 -8.20 -9.10 -9.39
C GLU A 58 -7.29 -10.22 -8.87
N GLY A 59 -6.14 -9.87 -8.29
CA GLY A 59 -5.25 -10.85 -7.67
C GLY A 59 -5.88 -11.56 -6.46
N PHE A 60 -6.64 -10.85 -5.62
CA PHE A 60 -7.39 -11.43 -4.51
C PHE A 60 -8.62 -12.23 -4.96
N ARG A 61 -9.16 -11.97 -6.15
CA ARG A 61 -10.25 -12.77 -6.72
C ARG A 61 -9.72 -14.07 -7.33
N ASN A 62 -8.55 -14.01 -7.93
CA ASN A 62 -7.87 -15.13 -8.56
C ASN A 62 -6.65 -15.56 -7.74
N ILE A 63 -6.85 -15.81 -6.44
CA ILE A 63 -5.78 -16.23 -5.54
C ILE A 63 -5.16 -17.51 -6.09
N ASN A 64 -3.91 -17.38 -6.52
CA ASN A 64 -3.10 -18.49 -7.00
C ASN A 64 -1.77 -18.53 -6.23
N GLN A 65 -1.05 -19.65 -6.35
CA GLN A 65 0.21 -19.84 -5.63
C GLN A 65 1.25 -18.74 -5.94
N GLY A 66 1.27 -18.22 -7.17
CA GLY A 66 2.17 -17.14 -7.57
C GLY A 66 1.86 -15.82 -6.86
N PHE A 67 0.58 -15.44 -6.79
CA PHE A 67 0.12 -14.25 -6.08
C PHE A 67 0.38 -14.36 -4.58
N ILE A 68 0.10 -15.51 -3.97
CA ILE A 68 0.39 -15.76 -2.55
C ILE A 68 1.88 -15.58 -2.27
N LYS A 69 2.76 -16.16 -3.11
CA LYS A 69 4.21 -16.05 -2.94
C LYS A 69 4.69 -14.60 -3.03
N ILE A 70 4.21 -13.84 -4.02
CA ILE A 70 4.55 -12.42 -4.16
C ILE A 70 4.12 -11.62 -2.94
N TRP A 71 2.92 -11.90 -2.42
CA TRP A 71 2.41 -11.25 -1.21
C TRP A 71 3.19 -11.63 0.03
N ASP A 72 3.57 -12.90 0.18
CA ASP A 72 4.38 -13.36 1.28
C ASP A 72 5.76 -12.68 1.29
N GLU A 73 6.43 -12.62 0.13
CA GLU A 73 7.70 -11.89 -0.03
C GLU A 73 7.55 -10.39 0.29
N PHE A 74 6.43 -9.78 -0.13
CA PHE A 74 6.12 -8.39 0.19
C PHE A 74 5.94 -8.20 1.69
N LEU A 75 5.13 -9.05 2.34
CA LEU A 75 4.87 -8.99 3.77
C LEU A 75 6.15 -9.19 4.56
N ASN A 76 7.00 -10.15 4.20
CA ASN A 76 8.28 -10.39 4.85
C ASN A 76 9.24 -9.19 4.75
N LYS A 77 9.29 -8.52 3.59
CA LYS A 77 10.09 -7.28 3.43
C LYS A 77 9.49 -6.13 4.24
N PHE A 78 8.16 -6.01 4.23
CA PHE A 78 7.45 -4.94 4.92
C PHE A 78 7.55 -5.07 6.44
N THR A 79 7.38 -6.28 6.99
CA THR A 79 7.53 -6.55 8.43
C THR A 79 8.96 -6.31 8.89
N ARG A 80 9.95 -6.77 8.13
CA ARG A 80 11.37 -6.48 8.40
C ARG A 80 11.64 -4.98 8.42
N TRP A 81 11.10 -4.23 7.44
CA TRP A 81 11.25 -2.78 7.43
C TRP A 81 10.60 -2.13 8.66
N ILE A 82 9.39 -2.54 9.03
CA ILE A 82 8.71 -2.06 10.25
C ILE A 82 9.56 -2.33 11.49
N GLN A 83 10.11 -3.53 11.64
CA GLN A 83 10.95 -3.89 12.79
C GLN A 83 12.17 -2.97 12.90
N ILE A 84 12.83 -2.67 11.78
CA ILE A 84 13.96 -1.73 11.73
C ILE A 84 13.51 -0.33 12.15
N GLN A 85 12.37 0.16 11.65
CA GLN A 85 11.85 1.48 12.02
C GLN A 85 11.48 1.55 13.51
N LEU A 86 10.89 0.50 14.06
CA LEU A 86 10.56 0.41 15.48
C LEU A 86 11.80 0.41 16.35
N PHE A 87 12.84 -0.36 15.98
CA PHE A 87 14.11 -0.37 16.70
C PHE A 87 14.78 1.01 16.70
N HIS A 88 14.79 1.69 15.55
CA HIS A 88 15.30 3.06 15.44
C HIS A 88 14.50 4.03 16.31
N TYR A 89 13.16 3.96 16.30
CA TYR A 89 12.32 4.83 17.12
C TYR A 89 12.55 4.59 18.62
N GLN A 90 12.62 3.32 19.05
CA GLN A 90 12.91 2.96 20.44
C GLN A 90 14.29 3.48 20.89
N TYR A 91 15.29 3.40 20.02
CA TYR A 91 16.62 3.93 20.28
C TYR A 91 16.62 5.46 20.43
N VAL A 92 15.94 6.18 19.53
CA VAL A 92 15.80 7.65 19.59
C VAL A 92 15.08 8.08 20.87
N THR A 93 14.00 7.40 21.27
CA THR A 93 13.29 7.72 22.53
C THR A 93 14.14 7.46 23.78
N LYS A 94 15.12 6.55 23.71
CA LYS A 94 16.02 6.22 24.83
C LYS A 94 17.21 7.20 24.96
N ILE A 95 17.51 7.96 23.91
CA ILE A 95 18.56 9.00 23.93
C ILE A 95 18.00 10.34 24.40
N ILE A 96 16.72 10.61 24.12
CA ILE A 96 16.07 11.91 24.37
C ILE A 96 15.34 11.93 25.73
N GLY A 97 15.10 10.77 26.36
CA GLY A 97 14.59 10.64 27.73
C GLY A 97 15.71 10.42 28.73
#